data_AF-A0A1S8A7Q8-F1
#
_entry.id   AF-A0A1S8A7Q8-F1
#
_cell.length_a   1.000
_cell.length_b   1.000
_cell.length_c   1.000
_cell.angle_alpha   90.00
_cell.angle_beta   90.00
_cell.angle_gamma   90.00
#
_symmetry.space_group_name_H-M   'P 1'
#
loop_
_entity.id
_entity.type
_entity.pdbx_description
1 polymer ?
#
loop_
_entity_poly.entity_id
_entity_poly.type
_entity_poly.pdbx_seq_one_letter_code
_entity_poly.pdbx_strand_id
1 'polypeptide(L)' 'MKFRDGMWLTAEGMRVEYAEDVYNITETEKGLSLLCPTKKIRSRGDTLNQSTLTIVSVCC' A
#
# COMPACT_ATOMS: atom_id res chain seq x y z
N MET A 1 -12.14 15.79 -1.11
CA MET A 1 -10.70 15.91 -0.81
C MET A 1 -9.94 15.92 -2.13
N LYS A 2 -9.02 16.87 -2.36
CA LYS A 2 -8.14 16.86 -3.55
C LYS A 2 -6.71 16.54 -3.08
N PHE A 3 -6.21 15.36 -3.44
CA PHE A 3 -4.86 14.89 -3.07
C PHE A 3 -3.79 15.26 -4.11
N ARG A 4 -4.21 15.70 -5.30
CA ARG A 4 -3.35 16.08 -6.42
C ARG A 4 -3.65 17.50 -6.89
N ASP A 5 -2.62 18.15 -7.38
CA ASP A 5 -2.67 19.42 -8.10
C ASP A 5 -2.38 19.16 -9.59
N GLY A 6 -3.46 19.03 -10.37
CA GLY A 6 -3.39 18.59 -11.76
C GLY A 6 -2.96 17.12 -11.92
N MET A 7 -2.34 16.81 -13.06
CA MET A 7 -1.93 15.45 -13.42
C MET A 7 -0.61 15.03 -12.77
N TRP A 8 0.27 15.99 -12.49
CA TRP A 8 1.69 15.73 -12.25
C TRP A 8 2.15 16.01 -10.82
N LEU A 9 1.43 16.84 -10.07
CA LEU A 9 1.83 17.26 -8.73
C LEU A 9 0.89 16.69 -7.66
N THR A 10 1.46 16.37 -6.51
CA THR A 10 0.70 16.17 -5.27
C THR A 10 0.24 17.53 -4.74
N ALA A 11 -0.93 17.58 -4.11
CA ALA A 11 -1.41 18.82 -3.49
C ALA A 11 -0.45 19.29 -2.37
N GLU A 12 -0.34 20.60 -2.19
CA GLU A 12 0.53 21.19 -1.17
C GLU A 12 0.20 20.65 0.24
N GLY A 13 1.25 20.33 1.01
CA GLY A 13 1.12 19.79 2.36
C GLY A 13 0.65 18.33 2.43
N MET A 14 0.44 17.65 1.29
CA MET A 14 -0.03 16.27 1.25
C MET A 14 1.12 15.31 0.89
N ARG A 15 1.31 14.29 1.72
CA ARG A 15 2.11 13.10 1.37
C ARG A 15 1.16 11.97 1.01
N VAL A 16 1.12 11.60 -0.27
CA VAL A 16 0.27 10.53 -0.78
C VAL A 16 1.07 9.25 -0.88
N GLU A 17 0.57 8.19 -0.27
CA GLU A 17 1.17 6.86 -0.34
C GLU A 17 0.17 5.90 -0.98
N TYR A 18 0.68 4.90 -1.69
CA TYR A 18 -0.13 3.89 -2.38
C TYR A 18 0.55 2.53 -2.26
N ALA A 19 -0.23 1.45 -2.38
CA ALA A 19 0.31 0.10 -2.44
C ALA A 19 1.18 -0.04 -3.70
N GLU A 20 2.50 -0.19 -3.51
CA GLU A 20 3.45 -0.32 -4.62
C GLU A 20 3.68 -1.79 -4.99
N ASP A 21 3.54 -2.69 -4.01
CA ASP A 21 3.80 -4.13 -4.19
C ASP A 21 2.82 -4.98 -3.37
N VAL A 22 2.67 -6.26 -3.74
CA VAL A 22 1.97 -7.28 -2.93
C VAL A 22 3.04 -8.19 -2.33
N TYR A 23 3.42 -7.90 -1.09
CA TYR A 23 4.54 -8.58 -0.45
C TYR A 23 4.15 -9.97 0.10
N ASN A 24 2.93 -10.11 0.61
CA ASN A 24 2.43 -11.38 1.14
C ASN A 24 0.93 -11.52 0.87
N ILE A 25 0.51 -12.74 0.54
CA ILE A 25 -0.87 -13.15 0.32
C ILE A 25 -1.20 -14.23 1.34
N THR A 26 -2.20 -13.99 2.17
CA THR A 26 -2.70 -14.95 3.15
C THR A 26 -4.14 -15.32 2.81
N GLU A 27 -4.41 -16.61 2.65
CA GLU A 27 -5.78 -17.10 2.52
C GLU A 27 -6.51 -17.02 3.86
N THR A 28 -7.78 -16.63 3.80
CA THR A 28 -8.69 -16.57 4.93
C THR A 28 -9.93 -17.40 4.59
N GLU A 29 -10.72 -17.76 5.60
CA GLU A 29 -11.95 -18.57 5.39
C GLU A 29 -12.91 -17.97 4.35
N LYS A 30 -12.89 -16.65 4.15
CA LYS A 30 -13.83 -15.92 3.30
C LYS A 30 -13.16 -15.19 2.13
N GLY A 31 -11.87 -15.41 1.87
CA GLY A 31 -11.17 -14.70 0.81
C GLY A 31 -9.68 -14.52 1.07
N LEU A 32 -9.11 -13.37 0.70
CA LEU A 32 -7.67 -13.11 0.77
C LEU A 32 -7.35 -11.89 1.64
N SER A 33 -6.24 -11.96 2.36
CA SER A 33 -5.61 -10.82 3.04
C SER A 33 -4.25 -10.55 2.42
N LEU A 34 -4.05 -9.33 1.91
CA LEU A 34 -2.83 -8.90 1.22
C LEU A 34 -2.07 -7.91 2.08
N LEU A 35 -0.77 -8.13 2.26
CA LEU A 35 0.15 -7.17 2.85
C LEU A 35 0.87 -6.41 1.75
N CYS A 36 0.59 -5.11 1.63
CA CYS A 36 1.07 -4.28 0.52
C CYS A 36 1.91 -3.10 1.02
N PRO A 37 3.24 -3.16 0.96
CA PRO A 37 4.09 -2.02 1.32
C PRO A 37 3.95 -0.86 0.32
N THR A 38 4.22 0.36 0.78
CA THR A 38 4.17 1.58 -0.04
C THR A 38 5.45 1.85 -0.84
N LYS A 39 6.39 0.89 -0.81
CA LYS A 39 7.63 0.87 -1.57
C LYS A 39 8.09 -0.59 -1.76
N LYS A 40 8.79 -0.88 -2.86
CA LYS A 40 9.46 -2.17 -3.05
C LYS A 40 10.53 -2.43 -1.98
N ILE A 41 10.41 -3.57 -1.30
CA ILE A 41 11.38 -4.08 -0.31
C ILE A 41 12.49 -4.81 -1.06
N ARG A 42 13.71 -4.28 -1.05
CA ARG A 42 14.89 -4.89 -1.71
C ARG A 42 15.83 -5.55 -0.70
N SER A 43 15.80 -5.09 0.54
CA SER A 43 16.61 -5.57 1.65
C SER A 43 15.81 -5.54 2.94
N ARG A 44 16.32 -6.21 3.99
CA ARG A 44 15.67 -6.17 5.31
C ARG A 44 15.62 -4.78 5.92
N GLY A 45 16.54 -3.88 5.55
CA GLY A 45 16.53 -2.51 6.05
C GLY A 45 15.32 -1.71 5.58
N ASP A 46 14.74 -2.07 4.44
CA ASP A 46 13.58 -1.35 3.85
C ASP A 46 12.28 -1.58 4.64
N THR A 47 12.25 -2.53 5.59
CA THR A 47 11.05 -2.78 6.40
C THR A 47 10.93 -1.81 7.59
N LEU A 48 11.95 -1.00 7.86
CA LEU A 48 11.98 -0.05 8.97
C LEU A 48 11.33 1.27 8.56
N ASN A 49 10.41 1.79 9.39
CA ASN A 49 9.69 3.04 9.17
C ASN A 49 8.95 3.13 7.82
N GLN A 50 8.57 1.98 7.27
CA GLN A 50 7.85 1.86 6.01
C GLN A 50 6.37 1.59 6.28
N SER A 51 5.48 2.40 5.71
CA SER A 51 4.05 2.17 5.79
C SER A 51 3.62 0.96 4.95
N THR A 52 2.60 0.26 5.42
CA THR A 52 1.99 -0.88 4.75
C THR A 52 0.48 -0.74 4.74
N LEU A 53 -0.14 -1.24 3.68
CA LEU A 53 -1.58 -1.39 3.56
C LEU A 53 -1.94 -2.85 3.76
N THR A 54 -3.07 -3.09 4.43
CA THR A 54 -3.69 -4.42 4.47
C THR A 54 -4.97 -4.35 3.64
N ILE A 55 -5.02 -5.14 2.57
CA ILE A 55 -6.17 -5.21 1.67
C ILE A 55 -6.84 -6.56 1.90
N VAL A 56 -8.11 -6.53 2.31
CA VAL A 56 -8.91 -7.74 2.52
C VAL A 56 -9.94 -7.87 1.41
N SER A 57 -9.96 -9.03 0.77
CA SER A 57 -10.99 -9.43 -0.18
C SER A 57 -11.94 -10.42 0.48
N VAL A 58 -13.23 -10.27 0.21
CA VAL A 58 -14.27 -11.21 0.61
C VAL A 58 -14.83 -11.85 -0.66
N CYS A 59 -14.64 -13.16 -0.81
CA CYS A 59 -15.33 -13.96 -1.83
C CYS A 59 -16.80 -14.06 -1.41
N CYS A 60 -17.67 -13.56 -2.29
CA CYS A 60 -19.12 -13.68 -2.22
C CYS A 60 -19.55 -15.06 -2.73
#